data_AF-A0A919J4R1-F1
#
_entry.id   AF-A0A919J4R1-F1
#
_cell.length_a   1.000
_cell.length_b   1.000
_cell.length_c   1.000
_cell.angle_alpha   90.00
_cell.angle_beta   90.00
_cell.angle_gamma   90.00
#
_symmetry.space_group_name_H-M   'P 1'
#
loop_
_entity.id
_entity.type
_entity.pdbx_description
1 polymer ?
#
loop_
_entity_poly.entity_id
_entity_poly.type
_entity_poly.pdbx_seq_one_letter_code
_entity_poly.pdbx_strand_id
1 'polypeptide(L)'
;MAVYDQHRGRPDLARLMGWIRLEQRPTGRLFENLDLGPKLEAVTRAQAAGRLRAGDPFDLVALVLSMASTWSAASGLHASSPDEPVADHDRRRALLRESVERIVRP
;
A
#
# COMPACT_ATOMS: atom_id res chain seq x y z
N MET A 1 2.97 9.88 -1.37
CA MET A 1 2.04 10.68 -2.19
C MET A 1 2.11 10.37 -3.68
N ALA A 2 3.28 10.05 -4.26
CA ALA A 2 3.39 9.72 -5.70
C ALA A 2 2.73 8.38 -6.15
N VAL A 3 2.62 7.38 -5.27
CA VAL A 3 2.03 6.06 -5.62
C VAL A 3 0.52 6.16 -5.90
N TYR A 4 -0.17 7.13 -5.27
CA TYR A 4 -1.61 7.29 -5.43
C TYR A 4 -1.99 7.80 -6.83
N ASP A 5 -1.20 8.71 -7.39
CA ASP A 5 -1.50 9.33 -8.69
C ASP A 5 -1.10 8.45 -9.89
N GLN A 6 -0.33 7.38 -9.67
CA GLN A 6 0.14 6.50 -10.73
C GLN A 6 -0.98 5.61 -11.33
N HIS A 7 -2.08 5.42 -10.61
CA HIS A 7 -3.23 4.63 -11.09
C HIS A 7 -4.13 5.39 -12.08
N ARG A 8 -3.84 6.67 -12.33
CA ARG A 8 -4.75 7.64 -12.97
C ARG A 8 -4.83 7.58 -14.50
N GLY A 9 -4.17 6.61 -15.15
CA GLY A 9 -4.10 6.57 -16.62
C GLY A 9 -4.14 5.21 -17.33
N ARG A 10 -4.35 4.08 -16.62
CA ARG A 10 -4.26 2.73 -17.23
C ARG A 10 -5.26 1.73 -16.62
N PRO A 11 -6.55 1.76 -17.01
CA PRO A 11 -7.58 0.83 -16.52
C PRO A 11 -7.33 -0.63 -16.94
N ASP A 12 -6.61 -0.83 -18.04
CA ASP A 12 -6.09 -2.09 -18.54
C ASP A 12 -5.09 -2.76 -17.57
N LEU A 13 -4.22 -1.99 -16.91
CA LEU A 13 -3.31 -2.51 -15.89
C LEU A 13 -4.04 -3.00 -14.63
N ALA A 14 -5.14 -2.35 -14.24
CA ALA A 14 -5.97 -2.80 -13.12
C ALA A 14 -6.62 -4.17 -13.42
N ARG A 15 -7.11 -4.34 -14.66
CA ARG A 15 -7.69 -5.61 -15.13
C ARG A 15 -6.62 -6.71 -15.22
N LEU A 16 -5.42 -6.37 -15.68
CA LEU A 16 -4.27 -7.29 -15.76
C LEU A 16 -3.79 -7.73 -14.37
N MET A 17 -3.76 -6.85 -13.37
CA MET A 17 -3.44 -7.20 -11.98
C MET A 17 -4.51 -8.11 -11.35
N GLY A 18 -5.78 -7.90 -11.67
CA GLY A 18 -6.88 -8.78 -11.26
C GLY A 18 -6.75 -10.19 -11.86
N TRP A 19 -6.44 -10.28 -13.16
CA TRP A 19 -6.18 -11.55 -13.85
C TRP A 19 -4.92 -12.25 -13.35
N ILE A 20 -3.82 -11.52 -13.11
CA ILE A 20 -2.58 -12.07 -12.51
C ILE A 20 -2.86 -12.64 -11.12
N ARG A 21 -3.71 -12.01 -10.30
CA ARG A 21 -4.11 -12.56 -8.99
C ARG A 21 -4.95 -13.84 -9.09
N LEU A 22 -5.73 -13.99 -10.16
CA LEU A 22 -6.55 -15.19 -10.40
C LEU A 22 -5.73 -16.33 -11.01
N GLU A 23 -4.68 -16.04 -11.78
CA GLU A 23 -3.85 -17.05 -12.45
C GLU A 23 -2.51 -17.36 -11.74
N GLN A 24 -1.96 -16.48 -10.92
CA GLN A 24 -0.63 -16.67 -10.31
C GLN A 24 -0.68 -16.95 -8.81
N ARG A 25 -0.41 -18.23 -8.51
CA ARG A 25 0.30 -18.78 -7.34
C ARG A 25 -0.26 -18.42 -5.94
N PRO A 26 -0.81 -19.40 -5.19
CA PRO A 26 -1.35 -19.19 -3.84
C PRO A 26 -0.29 -18.90 -2.76
N THR A 27 1.00 -18.83 -3.12
CA THR A 27 2.13 -18.65 -2.20
C THR A 27 3.24 -17.81 -2.85
N GLY A 28 3.88 -16.92 -2.08
CA GLY A 28 5.02 -16.10 -2.52
C GLY A 28 4.80 -14.58 -2.41
N ARG A 29 5.82 -13.80 -2.79
CA ARG A 29 5.75 -12.32 -2.80
C ARG A 29 4.99 -11.85 -4.05
N LEU A 30 3.95 -11.04 -3.87
CA LEU A 30 3.13 -10.45 -4.95
C LEU A 30 3.93 -9.60 -5.98
N PHE A 31 5.15 -9.19 -5.63
CA PHE A 31 6.07 -8.51 -6.52
C PHE A 31 7.47 -9.12 -6.37
N GLU A 32 7.77 -10.18 -7.12
CA GLU A 32 9.09 -10.84 -7.11
C GLU A 32 10.24 -9.87 -7.49
N ASN A 33 9.94 -8.77 -8.20
CA ASN A 33 10.91 -7.79 -8.69
C ASN A 33 10.90 -6.43 -7.95
N LEU A 34 10.19 -6.29 -6.82
CA LEU A 34 10.27 -5.05 -6.05
C LEU A 34 11.55 -5.07 -5.21
N ASP A 35 12.52 -4.23 -5.55
CA ASP A 35 13.68 -3.99 -4.68
C ASP A 35 13.22 -3.23 -3.43
N LEU A 36 12.94 -4.00 -2.38
CA LEU A 36 12.56 -3.49 -1.06
C LEU A 36 13.79 -3.18 -0.20
N GLY A 37 15.02 -3.53 -0.63
CA GLY A 37 16.24 -3.39 0.18
C GLY A 37 16.40 -1.99 0.76
N PRO A 38 16.41 -0.92 -0.06
CA PRO A 38 16.54 0.45 0.42
C PRO A 38 15.41 0.90 1.36
N LYS A 39 14.18 0.39 1.13
CA LYS A 39 13.02 0.71 1.99
C LYS A 39 13.14 0.03 3.34
N LEU A 40 13.53 -1.24 3.37
CA LEU A 40 13.72 -2.01 4.59
C LEU A 40 14.87 -1.43 5.42
N GLU A 41 15.99 -1.05 4.79
CA GLU A 41 17.09 -0.35 5.47
C GLU A 41 16.64 0.98 6.10
N ALA A 42 15.82 1.75 5.39
CA ALA A 42 15.27 2.99 5.93
C ALA A 42 14.37 2.75 7.15
N VAL A 43 13.54 1.70 7.11
CA VAL A 43 12.68 1.29 8.24
C VAL A 43 13.53 0.85 9.42
N THR A 44 14.51 -0.05 9.21
CA THR A 44 15.43 -0.53 10.25
C THR A 44 16.17 0.62 10.93
N ARG A 45 16.70 1.59 10.15
CA ARG A 45 17.37 2.78 10.73
C ARG A 45 16.41 3.65 11.55
N ALA A 46 15.16 3.78 11.11
CA ALA A 46 14.17 4.57 11.84
C ALA A 46 13.71 3.86 13.13
N GLN A 47 13.62 2.54 13.13
CA GLN A 47 13.36 1.73 14.33
C GLN A 47 14.53 1.82 15.33
N ALA A 48 15.78 1.69 14.86
CA ALA A 48 16.97 1.83 15.70
C ALA A 48 17.07 3.22 16.34
N ALA A 49 16.56 4.26 15.66
CA ALA A 49 16.46 5.62 16.18
C ALA A 49 15.23 5.87 17.07
N GLY A 50 14.41 4.86 17.37
CA GLY A 50 13.18 5.01 18.16
C GLY A 50 12.09 5.86 17.50
N ARG A 51 12.15 6.03 16.17
CA ARG A 51 11.16 6.82 15.40
C ARG A 51 10.00 5.99 14.86
N LEU A 52 10.18 4.68 14.77
CA LEU A 52 9.15 3.71 14.39
C LEU A 52 9.07 2.61 15.45
N ARG A 53 7.89 2.00 15.62
CA ARG A 53 7.72 0.85 16.49
C ARG A 53 8.66 -0.31 16.16
N ALA A 54 9.01 -1.06 17.20
CA ALA A 54 9.71 -2.33 17.06
C ALA A 54 8.85 -3.38 16.34
N GLY A 55 9.52 -4.34 15.69
CA GLY A 55 8.91 -5.41 14.91
C GLY A 55 9.74 -5.72 13.67
N ASP A 56 9.33 -6.75 12.92
CA ASP A 56 9.96 -7.07 11.65
C ASP A 56 9.75 -5.92 10.64
N PRO A 57 10.83 -5.37 10.04
CA PRO A 57 10.72 -4.27 9.07
C PRO A 57 9.86 -4.61 7.85
N PHE A 58 9.91 -5.86 7.39
CA PHE A 58 9.12 -6.32 6.25
C PHE A 58 7.64 -6.36 6.60
N ASP A 59 7.28 -6.88 7.77
CA ASP A 59 5.88 -6.93 8.21
C ASP A 59 5.30 -5.52 8.38
N LEU A 60 6.07 -4.58 8.93
CA LEU A 60 5.64 -3.20 9.07
C LEU A 60 5.38 -2.55 7.70
N VAL A 61 6.25 -2.79 6.71
CA VAL A 61 6.05 -2.33 5.32
C VAL A 61 4.83 -3.00 4.69
N ALA A 62 4.65 -4.31 4.90
CA ALA A 62 3.53 -5.07 4.36
C ALA A 62 2.18 -4.55 4.91
N LEU A 63 2.11 -4.23 6.20
CA LEU A 63 0.94 -3.61 6.83
C LEU A 63 0.61 -2.25 6.21
N VAL A 64 1.59 -1.36 6.12
CA VAL A 64 1.39 -0.02 5.54
C VAL A 64 0.97 -0.11 4.07
N LEU A 65 1.56 -1.03 3.30
CA LEU A 65 1.19 -1.25 1.91
C LEU A 65 -0.22 -1.81 1.78
N SER A 66 -0.64 -2.70 2.68
CA SER A 66 -2.00 -3.25 2.72
C SER A 66 -3.03 -2.16 3.01
N MET A 67 -2.74 -1.26 3.95
CA MET A 67 -3.59 -0.10 4.25
C MET A 67 -3.66 0.88 3.07
N ALA A 68 -2.54 1.13 2.39
CA ALA A 68 -2.53 1.96 1.19
C ALA A 68 -3.35 1.34 0.04
N SER A 69 -3.50 0.01 0.05
CA SER A 69 -4.22 -0.75 -0.98
C SER A 69 -5.70 -0.98 -0.65
N THR A 70 -6.21 -0.46 0.48
CA THR A 70 -7.57 -0.72 0.99
C THR A 70 -8.68 -0.37 0.00
N TRP A 71 -8.49 0.63 -0.86
CA TRP A 71 -9.46 1.03 -1.89
C TRP A 71 -8.98 0.76 -3.33
N SER A 72 -7.97 -0.10 -3.48
CA SER A 72 -7.50 -0.52 -4.80
C SER A 72 -8.57 -1.34 -5.55
N ALA A 73 -8.40 -1.51 -6.85
CA ALA A 73 -9.27 -2.35 -7.68
C ALA A 73 -9.36 -3.82 -7.20
N ALA A 74 -8.40 -4.27 -6.39
CA ALA A 74 -8.39 -5.61 -5.81
C ALA A 74 -9.08 -5.69 -4.43
N SER A 75 -9.65 -4.58 -3.93
CA SER A 75 -10.36 -4.54 -2.66
C SER A 75 -11.66 -5.35 -2.71
N GLY A 76 -11.86 -6.27 -1.76
CA GLY A 76 -13.10 -7.06 -1.65
C GLY A 76 -14.28 -6.30 -1.02
N LEU A 77 -14.04 -5.11 -0.48
CA LEU A 77 -15.08 -4.25 0.12
C LEU A 77 -15.55 -3.19 -0.87
N HIS A 78 -14.61 -2.39 -1.39
CA HIS A 78 -14.91 -1.28 -2.30
C HIS A 78 -13.66 -0.86 -3.07
N ALA A 79 -13.75 -0.88 -4.40
CA ALA A 79 -12.77 -0.28 -5.27
C ALA A 79 -13.15 1.18 -5.54
N SER A 80 -12.24 2.11 -5.24
CA SER A 80 -12.43 3.53 -5.56
C SER A 80 -12.35 3.75 -7.07
N SER A 81 -13.19 4.64 -7.60
CA SER A 81 -13.20 5.04 -9.01
C SER A 81 -12.68 6.48 -9.15
N PRO A 82 -11.98 6.83 -10.23
CA PRO A 82 -11.58 8.21 -10.53
C PRO A 82 -12.76 9.19 -10.64
N ASP A 83 -13.97 8.69 -10.88
CA ASP A 83 -15.18 9.50 -11.03
C ASP A 83 -15.84 9.85 -9.68
N GLU A 84 -15.31 9.33 -8.57
CA GLU A 84 -15.80 9.69 -7.24
C GLU A 84 -15.46 11.16 -6.91
N PRO A 85 -16.27 11.82 -6.07
CA PRO A 85 -16.00 13.20 -5.67
C PRO A 85 -14.61 13.36 -5.05
N VAL A 86 -13.91 14.45 -5.40
CA VAL A 86 -12.58 14.78 -4.85
C VAL A 86 -12.60 14.77 -3.31
N ALA A 87 -13.69 15.25 -2.70
CA ALA A 87 -13.87 15.25 -1.25
C ALA A 87 -13.81 13.85 -0.63
N ASP A 88 -14.28 12.81 -1.32
CA ASP A 88 -14.20 11.42 -0.85
C ASP A 88 -12.76 10.89 -0.90
N HIS A 89 -12.02 11.21 -1.97
CA HIS A 89 -10.60 10.88 -2.07
C HIS A 89 -9.79 11.55 -0.97
N ASP A 90 -10.05 12.82 -0.67
CA ASP A 90 -9.36 13.56 0.38
C ASP A 90 -9.69 13.03 1.77
N ARG A 91 -10.96 12.71 2.05
CA ARG A 91 -11.38 12.06 3.29
C ARG A 91 -10.66 10.73 3.50
N ARG A 92 -10.57 9.88 2.46
CA ARG A 92 -9.87 8.59 2.53
C ARG A 92 -8.36 8.76 2.72
N ARG A 93 -7.74 9.74 2.05
CA ARG A 93 -6.32 10.09 2.25
C ARG A 93 -6.04 10.54 3.67
N ALA A 94 -6.91 11.36 4.26
CA ALA A 94 -6.79 11.79 5.65
C ALA A 94 -6.86 10.60 6.61
N LEU A 95 -7.87 9.73 6.44
CA LEU A 95 -8.04 8.52 7.25
C LEU A 95 -6.83 7.57 7.14
N LEU A 96 -6.33 7.35 5.92
CA LEU A 96 -5.14 6.52 5.69
C LEU A 96 -3.92 7.09 6.41
N ARG A 97 -3.68 8.40 6.27
CA ARG A 97 -2.54 9.07 6.91
C ARG A 97 -2.60 8.89 8.42
N GLU A 98 -3.74 9.23 9.03
CA GLU A 98 -3.93 9.10 10.47
C GLU A 98 -3.74 7.67 10.96
N SER A 99 -4.28 6.70 10.22
CA SER A 99 -4.18 5.28 10.58
C SER A 99 -2.74 4.78 10.47
N VAL A 100 -2.02 5.16 9.41
CA VAL A 100 -0.60 4.83 9.24
C VAL A 100 0.24 5.47 10.34
N GLU A 101 0.01 6.75 10.65
CA GLU A 101 0.72 7.41 11.75
C GLU A 101 0.52 6.68 13.08
N ARG A 102 -0.70 6.24 13.39
CA ARG A 102 -0.98 5.50 14.63
C ARG A 102 -0.30 4.13 14.66
N ILE A 103 -0.31 3.39 13.56
CA ILE A 103 0.25 2.03 13.54
C ILE A 103 1.79 2.01 13.54
N VAL A 104 2.45 3.08 13.07
CA VAL A 104 3.93 3.13 12.99
C VAL A 104 4.60 3.83 14.16
N ARG A 105 3.86 4.60 14.96
CA ARG A 105 4.38 5.26 16.17
C ARG A 105 5.01 4.25 17.13
N PRO A 106 6.14 4.60 17.78
CA PRO A 106 6.86 3.75 18.74
C PRO A 106 5.98 3.13 19.82
#